data_AF-A0A6V8CM38-F1
#
_entry.id   AF-A0A6V8CM38-F1
#
_cell.length_a   1.000
_cell.length_b   1.000
_cell.length_c   1.000
_cell.angle_alpha   90.00
_cell.angle_beta   90.00
_cell.angle_gamma   90.00
#
_symmetry.space_group_name_H-M   'P 1'
#
loop_
_entity.id
_entity.type
_entity.pdbx_description
1 polymer ?
#
loop_
_entity_poly.entity_id
_entity_poly.type
_entity_poly.pdbx_seq_one_letter_code
_entity_poly.pdbx_strand_id
1 'polypeptide(L)' 'RIPTGLRKFGALIGEKCQLGCNAVLNPGVILGAGCSVFPNLTVSGIHPPNGKIR' A
#
# COMPACT_ATOMS: atom_id res chain seq x y z
N ARG A 1 -6.72 16.33 8.46
CA ARG A 1 -6.19 15.07 9.03
C ARG A 1 -7.06 14.75 10.25
N ILE A 2 -7.68 13.57 10.34
CA ILE A 2 -8.62 13.21 11.41
C ILE A 2 -7.91 12.29 12.42
N PRO A 3 -7.89 12.60 13.73
CA PRO A 3 -7.27 11.75 14.72
C PRO A 3 -8.09 10.46 14.91
N THR A 4 -7.44 9.30 14.73
CA THR A 4 -8.08 7.98 14.82
C THR A 4 -7.88 7.29 16.18
N GLY A 5 -6.99 7.81 17.03
CA GLY A 5 -6.59 7.15 18.28
C GLY A 5 -5.71 5.92 18.11
N LEU A 6 -5.38 5.51 16.88
CA LEU A 6 -4.54 4.35 16.60
C LEU A 6 -3.04 4.70 16.74
N ARG A 7 -2.29 3.87 17.49
CA ARG A 7 -0.82 3.95 17.55
C ARG A 7 -0.18 3.64 16.19
N LYS A 8 -0.73 2.69 15.45
CA LYS A 8 -0.31 2.30 14.09
C LYS A 8 -1.56 2.01 13.26
N PHE A 9 -1.57 2.46 12.01
CA PHE A 9 -2.60 2.16 11.03
C PHE A 9 -2.05 1.15 10.03
N GLY A 10 -2.88 0.24 9.51
CA GLY A 10 -2.47 -0.75 8.51
C GLY A 10 -2.19 -0.11 7.14
N ALA A 11 -2.58 -0.80 6.07
CA ALA A 11 -2.51 -0.27 4.71
C ALA A 11 -3.91 -0.19 4.08
N LEU A 12 -4.12 0.79 3.22
CA LEU A 12 -5.29 0.86 2.35
C LEU A 12 -4.90 0.36 0.96
N ILE A 13 -5.64 -0.62 0.48
CA ILE A 13 -5.40 -1.27 -0.81
C ILE A 13 -6.61 -1.00 -1.70
N GLY A 14 -6.39 -0.25 -2.79
CA GLY A 14 -7.43 0.05 -3.76
C GLY A 14 -7.89 -1.19 -4.54
N GLU A 15 -9.04 -1.05 -5.20
CA GLU A 15 -9.59 -2.11 -6.04
C GLU A 15 -8.60 -2.54 -7.13
N LYS A 16 -8.60 -3.82 -7.49
CA LYS A 16 -7.73 -4.41 -8.54
C LYS A 16 -6.23 -4.25 -8.29
N CYS A 17 -5.79 -3.99 -7.06
CA CYS A 17 -4.37 -4.06 -6.72
C CYS A 17 -3.84 -5.50 -6.82
N GLN A 18 -2.61 -5.64 -7.29
CA GLN A 18 -1.89 -6.90 -7.34
C GLN A 18 -0.67 -6.80 -6.42
N LEU A 19 -0.53 -7.75 -5.50
CA LEU A 19 0.60 -7.82 -4.58
C LEU A 19 1.42 -9.06 -4.89
N GLY A 20 2.69 -8.85 -5.20
CA GLY A 20 3.66 -9.94 -5.34
C GLY A 20 3.87 -10.68 -4.02
N CYS A 21 4.30 -11.93 -4.11
CA CYS A 21 4.60 -12.77 -2.95
C CYS A 21 5.57 -12.06 -2.00
N ASN A 22 5.32 -12.17 -0.70
CA ASN A 22 6.13 -11.56 0.36
C ASN A 22 6.30 -10.04 0.25
N ALA A 23 5.37 -9.34 -0.41
CA ALA A 23 5.32 -7.88 -0.33
C ALA A 23 4.94 -7.45 1.10
N VAL A 24 5.72 -6.53 1.66
CA VAL A 24 5.52 -5.95 2.99
C VAL A 24 5.02 -4.52 2.81
N LEU A 25 3.84 -4.21 3.37
CA LEU A 25 3.31 -2.86 3.40
C LEU A 25 3.52 -2.27 4.80
N ASN A 26 4.28 -1.18 4.89
CA ASN A 26 4.47 -0.50 6.16
C ASN A 26 3.17 0.16 6.66
N PRO A 27 3.05 0.39 7.98
CA PRO A 27 1.92 1.12 8.54
C PRO A 27 1.70 2.47 7.84
N GLY A 28 0.48 2.75 7.40
CA GLY A 28 0.13 3.98 6.69
C GLY A 28 0.21 3.92 5.17
N VAL A 29 0.59 2.80 4.56
CA VAL A 29 0.63 2.68 3.09
C VAL A 29 -0.76 2.86 2.48
N ILE A 30 -0.85 3.60 1.39
CA ILE A 30 -2.06 3.74 0.59
C ILE A 30 -1.73 3.42 -0.86
N LEU A 31 -2.37 2.39 -1.41
CA LEU A 31 -2.28 2.01 -2.81
C LEU A 31 -3.56 2.44 -3.53
N GLY A 32 -3.44 3.31 -4.54
CA GLY A 32 -4.53 3.62 -5.43
C GLY A 32 -5.01 2.40 -6.22
N ALA A 33 -6.22 2.46 -6.78
CA ALA A 33 -6.78 1.36 -7.55
C ALA A 33 -5.88 0.95 -8.73
N GLY A 34 -5.75 -0.36 -8.98
CA GLY A 34 -4.94 -0.91 -10.07
C GLY A 34 -3.42 -0.90 -9.84
N CYS A 35 -2.94 -0.60 -8.64
CA CYS A 35 -1.51 -0.67 -8.33
C CYS A 35 -0.97 -2.12 -8.41
N SER A 36 0.29 -2.27 -8.82
CA SER A 36 0.97 -3.57 -8.87
C SER A 36 2.30 -3.49 -8.11
N VAL A 37 2.45 -4.29 -7.06
CA VAL A 37 3.63 -4.36 -6.20
C VAL A 37 4.45 -5.60 -6.55
N PHE A 38 5.74 -5.44 -6.81
CA PHE A 38 6.62 -6.57 -7.12
C PHE A 38 6.90 -7.45 -5.88
N PRO A 39 7.19 -8.76 -6.06
CA PRO A 39 7.49 -9.66 -4.95
C PRO A 39 8.69 -9.21 -4.11
N ASN A 40 8.68 -9.55 -2.83
CA ASN A 40 9.73 -9.26 -1.84
C ASN A 40 10.03 -7.76 -1.61
N LEU A 41 9.12 -6.85 -1.98
CA LEU A 41 9.29 -5.41 -1.72
C LEU A 41 8.77 -4.98 -0.36
N THR A 42 9.42 -3.96 0.19
CA THR A 42 8.90 -3.19 1.34
C THR A 42 8.41 -1.84 0.85
N VAL A 43 7.11 -1.58 1.01
CA VAL A 43 6.42 -0.40 0.47
C VAL A 43 6.08 0.58 1.60
N SER A 44 6.23 1.88 1.33
CA SER A 44 5.93 2.98 2.25
C SER A 44 5.32 4.16 1.49
N GLY A 45 4.37 4.86 2.11
CA GLY A 45 3.81 6.09 1.56
C GLY A 45 2.52 5.90 0.77
N ILE A 46 2.19 6.89 -0.05
CA ILE A 46 0.94 6.98 -0.81
C ILE A 46 1.27 6.85 -2.30
N HIS A 47 0.67 5.85 -2.95
CA HIS A 47 0.88 5.56 -4.37
C HIS A 47 -0.40 5.87 -5.16
N PRO A 48 -0.29 6.63 -6.28
CA PRO A 48 -1.43 6.96 -7.11
C PRO A 48 -1.99 5.71 -7.82
N PRO A 49 -3.25 5.74 -8.31
CA PRO A 49 -3.83 4.65 -9.08
C PRO A 49 -2.96 4.22 -10.27
N ASN A 50 -3.02 2.93 -10.61
CA ASN A 50 -2.26 2.27 -11.68
C ASN A 50 -0.72 2.36 -11.54
N GLY A 51 -0.21 2.60 -10.32
CA GLY A 51 1.22 2.64 -10.04
C GLY A 51 1.89 1.26 -10.10
N LYS A 52 3.09 1.20 -10.69
CA LYS A 52 3.95 0.01 -10.64
C LYS A 52 5.06 0.22 -9.61
N ILE A 53 5.02 -0.54 -8.53
CA ILE A 53 5.93 -0.42 -7.39
C ILE A 53 6.96 -1.54 -7.51
N ARG A 54 8.22 -1.16 -7.74
CA ARG A 54 9.35 -2.02 -8.08
C ARG A 54 10.47 -1.86 -7.07
#